data_AF-D7GAS5-F1
#
_entry.id   AF-D7GAS5-F1
#
_cell.length_a   1.000
_cell.length_b   1.000
_cell.length_c   1.000
_cell.angle_alpha   90.00
_cell.angle_beta   90.00
_cell.angle_gamma   90.00
#
_symmetry.space_group_name_H-M   'P 1'
#
loop_
_entity.id
_entity.type
_entity.pdbx_description
1 polymer ?
#
loop_
_entity_poly.entity_id
_entity_poly.type
_entity_poly.pdbx_seq_one_letter_code
_entity_poly.pdbx_strand_id
1 'polypeptide(L)'
;VVMVGLPVGIKREVQIETIDVKQPNLSAKLSKPATIVFDKDGMTVNDLGVAINGGAVLLSGNVQDTLNLHLTMNALPASLANLWKSDLGAAGTLTGQVMIRGHLKKPNLIYNIKGEGLTTIALRDKKIMPFVLSATGKTVDKNLTLNANLTGEGLHAQAQGGVSLNENKLDLHINLRDFPARL
;
A
#
# COMPACT_ATOMS: atom_id res chain seq x y z
N VAL A 1 4.62 24.35 -3.44
CA VAL A 1 4.35 23.50 -4.62
C VAL A 1 3.74 24.38 -5.69
N VAL A 2 4.50 24.73 -6.72
CA VAL A 2 3.97 25.41 -7.91
C VAL A 2 3.90 24.35 -8.99
N MET A 3 2.70 23.95 -9.39
CA MET A 3 2.52 23.20 -10.63
C MET A 3 2.75 24.16 -11.79
N VAL A 4 3.99 24.21 -12.29
CA VAL A 4 4.30 24.84 -13.57
C VAL A 4 3.82 23.88 -14.65
N GLY A 5 2.83 24.30 -15.43
CA GLY A 5 2.36 23.58 -16.61
C GLY A 5 3.53 23.29 -17.55
N LEU A 6 3.74 22.01 -17.86
CA LEU A 6 4.84 21.58 -18.72
C LEU A 6 4.60 22.07 -20.16
N PRO A 7 5.60 22.65 -20.84
CA PRO A 7 5.50 22.99 -22.26
C PRO A 7 5.25 21.73 -23.10
N VAL A 8 4.22 21.78 -23.96
CA VAL A 8 3.85 20.66 -24.83
C VAL A 8 4.93 20.49 -25.92
N GLY A 9 5.43 19.26 -26.10
CA GLY A 9 6.30 18.88 -27.23
C GLY A 9 7.79 18.63 -26.93
N ILE A 10 8.27 18.82 -25.70
CA ILE A 10 9.67 18.54 -25.33
C ILE A 10 9.73 17.26 -24.49
N LYS A 11 10.46 16.25 -24.96
CA LYS A 11 10.84 15.09 -24.14
C LYS A 11 11.80 15.56 -23.05
N ARG A 12 11.45 15.32 -21.79
CA ARG A 12 12.28 15.59 -20.61
C ARG A 12 12.53 14.29 -19.87
N GLU A 13 13.78 14.06 -19.50
CA GLU A 13 14.18 12.93 -18.68
C GLU A 13 14.66 13.45 -17.34
N VAL A 14 14.10 12.92 -16.26
CA VAL A 14 14.51 13.21 -14.89
C VAL A 14 15.17 11.95 -14.35
N GLN A 15 16.50 12.02 -14.22
CA GLN A 15 17.27 10.98 -13.57
C GLN A 15 17.30 11.22 -12.06
N ILE A 16 16.90 10.21 -11.30
CA ILE A 16 16.98 10.17 -9.85
C ILE A 16 18.17 9.27 -9.53
N GLU A 17 19.27 9.85 -9.08
CA GLU A 17 20.46 9.07 -8.73
C GLU A 17 20.42 8.54 -7.31
N THR A 18 19.77 9.26 -6.39
CA THR A 18 19.73 8.89 -4.98
C THR A 18 18.47 9.42 -4.32
N ILE A 19 17.91 8.59 -3.45
CA ILE A 19 17.00 8.97 -2.37
C ILE A 19 17.65 8.38 -1.11
N ASP A 20 17.86 9.19 -0.07
CA ASP A 20 18.29 8.71 1.25
C ASP A 20 17.50 9.50 2.30
N VAL A 21 16.55 8.83 2.94
CA VAL A 21 15.72 9.34 4.02
C VAL A 21 16.10 8.59 5.29
N LYS A 22 16.43 9.33 6.35
CA LYS A 22 16.74 8.79 7.68
C LYS A 22 15.98 9.57 8.74
N GLN A 23 15.00 8.93 9.35
CA GLN A 23 14.17 9.44 10.45
C GLN A 23 14.02 8.35 11.52
N PRO A 24 13.66 8.70 12.77
CA PRO A 24 13.63 7.79 13.90
C PRO A 24 12.86 6.47 13.71
N ASN A 25 11.90 6.40 12.77
CA ASN A 25 11.15 5.18 12.45
C ASN A 25 11.02 4.93 10.93
N LEU A 26 11.81 5.62 10.11
CA LEU A 26 11.76 5.53 8.66
C LEU A 26 13.16 5.71 8.07
N SER A 27 13.64 4.66 7.45
CA SER A 27 14.77 4.63 6.54
C SER A 27 14.25 4.28 5.16
N ALA A 28 14.53 5.12 4.17
CA ALA A 28 14.18 4.83 2.79
C ALA A 28 15.34 5.17 1.88
N LYS A 29 15.67 4.26 0.97
CA LYS A 29 16.77 4.43 0.02
C LYS A 29 16.34 4.04 -1.39
N LEU A 30 16.76 4.84 -2.37
CA LEU A 30 16.60 4.45 -3.76
C LEU A 30 17.40 3.17 -4.01
N SER A 31 16.76 2.13 -4.56
CA SER A 31 17.40 0.83 -4.76
C SER A 31 18.46 0.86 -5.87
N LYS A 32 18.24 1.69 -6.90
CA LYS A 32 19.15 1.96 -8.02
C LYS A 32 18.74 3.26 -8.69
N PRO A 33 19.63 3.97 -9.41
CA PRO A 33 19.24 5.11 -10.21
C PRO A 33 18.03 4.79 -11.10
N ALA A 34 17.08 5.72 -11.16
CA ALA A 34 15.82 5.55 -11.88
C ALA A 34 15.56 6.77 -12.77
N THR A 35 14.91 6.56 -13.91
CA THR A 35 14.57 7.63 -14.85
C THR A 35 13.06 7.76 -14.96
N ILE A 36 12.58 8.99 -14.86
CA ILE A 36 11.20 9.36 -15.15
C ILE A 36 11.21 10.17 -16.46
N VAL A 37 10.43 9.71 -17.44
CA VAL A 37 10.33 10.36 -18.75
C VAL A 37 9.03 11.13 -18.81
N PHE A 38 9.09 12.38 -19.27
CA PHE A 38 7.93 13.22 -19.56
C PHE A 38 7.95 13.59 -21.04
N ASP A 39 6.89 13.29 -21.77
CA ASP A 39 6.76 13.62 -23.18
C ASP A 39 5.30 13.92 -23.55
N LYS A 40 5.00 13.94 -24.87
CA LYS A 40 3.65 14.21 -25.38
C LYS A 40 2.60 13.17 -24.94
N ASP A 41 3.03 11.96 -24.60
CA ASP A 41 2.19 10.84 -24.19
C ASP A 41 2.07 10.75 -22.65
N GLY A 42 2.66 11.70 -21.92
CA GLY A 42 2.53 11.86 -20.47
C GLY A 42 3.83 11.57 -19.71
N MET A 43 3.68 11.04 -18.50
CA MET A 43 4.79 10.61 -17.64
C MET A 43 4.93 9.10 -17.66
N THR A 44 6.15 8.59 -17.84
CA THR A 44 6.50 7.18 -17.74
C THR A 44 7.53 6.97 -16.63
N VAL A 45 7.28 5.99 -15.76
CA VAL A 45 8.16 5.56 -14.68
C VAL A 45 8.65 4.15 -14.98
N ASN A 46 9.95 4.02 -15.25
CA ASN A 46 10.60 2.74 -15.51
C ASN A 46 11.29 2.26 -14.23
N ASP A 47 10.58 1.43 -13.46
CA ASP A 47 11.09 0.72 -12.27
C ASP A 47 11.70 1.61 -11.19
N LEU A 48 10.88 2.49 -10.60
CA LEU A 48 11.25 3.24 -9.41
C LEU A 48 11.19 2.32 -8.18
N GLY A 49 12.35 1.79 -7.78
CA GLY A 49 12.51 0.94 -6.60
C GLY A 49 13.02 1.71 -5.38
N VAL A 50 12.34 1.58 -4.24
CA VAL A 50 12.74 2.16 -2.96
C VAL A 50 12.78 1.07 -1.89
N ALA A 51 13.94 0.87 -1.27
CA ALA A 51 14.10 0.05 -0.08
C ALA A 51 13.63 0.84 1.14
N ILE A 52 12.74 0.29 1.96
CA ILE A 52 12.13 0.97 3.11
C ILE A 52 12.18 0.06 4.33
N ASN A 53 12.92 0.47 5.38
CA ASN A 53 13.06 -0.28 6.64
C ASN A 53 13.37 -1.78 6.48
N GLY A 54 14.15 -2.15 5.46
CA GLY A 54 14.50 -3.55 5.16
C GLY A 54 13.53 -4.28 4.21
N GLY A 55 12.36 -3.70 3.93
CA GLY A 55 11.49 -4.10 2.83
C GLY A 55 11.77 -3.31 1.55
N ALA A 56 10.96 -3.53 0.50
CA ALA A 56 11.08 -2.79 -0.76
C ALA A 56 9.71 -2.53 -1.40
N VAL A 57 9.66 -1.42 -2.13
CA VAL A 57 8.52 -1.04 -2.99
C VAL A 57 9.06 -0.76 -4.39
N LEU A 58 8.36 -1.26 -5.41
CA LEU A 58 8.67 -1.01 -6.82
C LEU A 58 7.45 -0.40 -7.50
N LEU A 59 7.63 0.74 -8.16
CA LEU A 59 6.61 1.41 -8.94
C LEU A 59 7.02 1.46 -10.41
N SER A 60 6.11 1.09 -11.30
CA SER A 60 6.26 1.28 -12.74
C SER A 60 4.94 1.62 -13.41
N GLY A 61 5.02 2.18 -14.61
CA GLY A 61 3.86 2.47 -15.45
C GLY A 61 3.81 3.90 -15.98
N ASN A 62 2.64 4.31 -16.42
CA ASN A 62 2.44 5.59 -17.10
C ASN A 62 1.23 6.39 -16.59
N VAL A 63 1.34 7.70 -16.70
CA VAL A 63 0.34 8.69 -16.29
C VAL A 63 0.15 9.73 -17.38
N GLN A 64 -1.05 9.80 -17.93
CA GLN A 64 -1.50 10.84 -18.86
C GLN A 64 -2.90 11.31 -18.42
N ASP A 65 -3.88 11.34 -19.33
CA ASP A 65 -5.30 11.45 -18.99
C ASP A 65 -5.80 10.22 -18.23
N THR A 66 -5.17 9.08 -18.54
CA THR A 66 -5.36 7.82 -17.83
C THR A 66 -4.10 7.39 -17.09
N LEU A 67 -4.31 6.67 -16.00
CA LEU A 67 -3.32 6.00 -15.21
C LEU A 67 -3.22 4.55 -15.68
N ASN A 68 -2.01 4.01 -15.65
CA ASN A 68 -1.75 2.58 -15.61
C ASN A 68 -0.46 2.37 -14.81
N LEU A 69 -0.62 2.24 -13.49
CA LEU A 69 0.47 2.12 -12.53
C LEU A 69 0.42 0.75 -11.85
N HIS A 70 1.60 0.18 -11.66
CA HIS A 70 1.82 -1.08 -10.97
C HIS A 70 2.76 -0.83 -9.80
N LEU A 71 2.29 -1.17 -8.61
CA LEU A 71 3.04 -1.12 -7.37
C LEU A 71 3.22 -2.54 -6.85
N THR A 72 4.47 -2.93 -6.58
CA THR A 72 4.80 -4.18 -5.89
C THR A 72 5.45 -3.87 -4.57
N MET A 73 4.99 -4.51 -3.51
CA MET A 73 5.56 -4.44 -2.17
C MET A 73 6.16 -5.79 -1.83
N ASN A 74 7.38 -5.79 -1.31
CA ASN A 74 8.07 -6.99 -0.85
C ASN A 74 8.55 -6.79 0.58
N ALA A 75 8.04 -7.62 1.50
CA ALA A 75 8.41 -7.63 2.92
C ALA A 75 8.39 -6.23 3.57
N LEU A 76 7.42 -5.40 3.20
CA LEU A 76 7.30 -4.04 3.72
C LEU A 76 6.89 -4.09 5.20
N PRO A 77 7.64 -3.47 6.13
CA PRO A 77 7.32 -3.57 7.55
C PRO A 77 5.97 -2.92 7.88
N ALA A 78 5.11 -3.64 8.59
CA ALA A 78 3.85 -3.10 9.09
C ALA A 78 4.06 -1.98 10.13
N SER A 79 5.27 -1.89 10.71
CA SER A 79 5.67 -0.83 11.64
C SER A 79 5.63 0.56 11.03
N LEU A 80 5.60 0.70 9.70
CA LEU A 80 5.35 1.97 9.04
C LEU A 80 4.00 2.57 9.45
N ALA A 81 2.99 1.76 9.78
CA ALA A 81 1.70 2.25 10.27
C ALA A 81 1.84 3.11 11.55
N ASN A 82 2.91 2.90 12.32
CA ASN A 82 3.19 3.67 13.53
C ASN A 82 3.59 5.12 13.25
N LEU A 83 3.89 5.49 12.00
CA LEU A 83 4.11 6.89 11.60
C LEU A 83 2.82 7.73 11.70
N TRP A 84 1.65 7.10 11.52
CA TRP A 84 0.35 7.75 11.65
C TRP A 84 -0.25 7.58 13.04
N LYS A 85 0.02 6.46 13.71
CA LYS A 85 -0.41 6.17 15.07
C LYS A 85 0.74 5.56 15.88
N SER A 86 1.51 6.40 16.55
CA SER A 86 2.74 6.01 17.25
C SER A 86 2.53 4.97 18.36
N ASP A 87 1.36 4.97 18.99
CA ASP A 87 0.95 4.04 20.05
C ASP A 87 0.29 2.74 19.53
N LEU A 88 0.20 2.54 18.21
CA LEU A 88 -0.36 1.30 17.64
C LEU A 88 0.56 0.10 17.89
N GLY A 89 1.86 0.32 17.80
CA GLY A 89 2.90 -0.71 17.88
C GLY A 89 2.68 -1.88 16.92
N ALA A 90 2.28 -1.55 15.70
CA ALA A 90 2.16 -2.47 14.58
C ALA A 90 3.52 -3.13 14.29
N ALA A 91 3.50 -4.43 14.05
CA ALA A 91 4.66 -5.23 13.66
C ALA A 91 4.24 -6.32 12.66
N GLY A 92 5.23 -6.97 12.04
CA GLY A 92 5.06 -7.93 10.96
C GLY A 92 5.43 -7.35 9.59
N THR A 93 5.17 -8.09 8.53
CA THR A 93 5.54 -7.74 7.15
C THR A 93 4.34 -7.81 6.22
N LEU A 94 4.37 -7.00 5.16
CA LEU A 94 3.36 -6.94 4.11
C LEU A 94 4.01 -7.15 2.74
N THR A 95 3.42 -8.03 1.94
CA THR A 95 3.83 -8.31 0.56
C THR A 95 2.60 -8.26 -0.32
N GLY A 96 2.68 -7.65 -1.48
CA GLY A 96 1.49 -7.54 -2.32
C GLY A 96 1.69 -6.72 -3.57
N GLN A 97 0.61 -6.58 -4.32
CA GLN A 97 0.56 -5.81 -5.55
C GLN A 97 -0.68 -4.92 -5.56
N VAL A 98 -0.52 -3.73 -6.12
CA VAL A 98 -1.60 -2.78 -6.38
C VAL A 98 -1.50 -2.33 -7.83
N MET A 99 -2.61 -2.41 -8.54
CA MET A 99 -2.75 -1.93 -9.90
C MET A 99 -3.73 -0.76 -9.90
N ILE A 100 -3.33 0.36 -10.49
CA ILE A 100 -4.15 1.59 -10.56
C ILE A 100 -4.33 1.93 -12.03
N ARG A 101 -5.58 1.94 -12.51
CA ARG A 101 -5.92 2.15 -13.92
C ARG A 101 -7.06 3.13 -14.11
N GLY A 102 -7.24 3.61 -15.33
CA GLY A 102 -8.40 4.45 -15.70
C GLY A 102 -8.13 5.94 -15.53
N HIS A 103 -9.16 6.77 -15.55
CA HIS A 103 -9.01 8.21 -15.65
C HIS A 103 -8.41 8.83 -14.37
N LEU A 104 -7.53 9.83 -14.48
CA LEU A 104 -6.85 10.46 -13.34
C LEU A 104 -7.81 10.97 -12.25
N LYS A 105 -8.96 11.52 -12.67
CA LYS A 105 -10.03 12.01 -11.77
C LYS A 105 -10.86 10.90 -11.11
N LYS A 106 -10.83 9.67 -11.64
CA LYS A 106 -11.61 8.52 -11.19
C LYS A 106 -10.83 7.21 -11.43
N PRO A 107 -9.72 7.00 -10.71
CA PRO A 107 -8.94 5.77 -10.87
C PRO A 107 -9.69 4.55 -10.34
N ASN A 108 -9.49 3.43 -11.01
CA ASN A 108 -9.86 2.11 -10.55
C ASN A 108 -8.63 1.43 -9.97
N LEU A 109 -8.75 0.88 -8.76
CA LEU A 109 -7.69 0.14 -8.11
C LEU A 109 -8.06 -1.34 -8.07
N ILE A 110 -7.05 -2.21 -8.12
CA ILE A 110 -7.14 -3.64 -7.79
C ILE A 110 -5.93 -3.94 -6.90
N TYR A 111 -6.14 -4.65 -5.80
CA TYR A 111 -5.04 -5.02 -4.91
C TYR A 111 -5.17 -6.44 -4.39
N ASN A 112 -4.00 -7.00 -4.08
CA ASN A 112 -3.84 -8.26 -3.36
C ASN A 112 -2.64 -8.10 -2.42
N ILE A 113 -2.90 -8.19 -1.12
CA ILE A 113 -1.94 -7.97 -0.06
C ILE A 113 -1.98 -9.16 0.88
N LYS A 114 -0.80 -9.68 1.20
CA LYS A 114 -0.60 -10.67 2.24
C LYS A 114 0.20 -10.03 3.36
N GLY A 115 -0.06 -10.46 4.58
CA GLY A 115 0.72 -10.07 5.73
C GLY A 115 1.05 -11.24 6.62
N GLU A 116 2.22 -11.20 7.25
CA GLU A 116 2.72 -12.27 8.10
C GLU A 116 3.22 -11.70 9.42
N GLY A 117 3.00 -12.44 10.51
CA GLY A 117 3.39 -12.03 11.85
C GLY A 117 2.76 -10.70 12.29
N LEU A 118 1.56 -10.38 11.79
CA LEU A 118 0.91 -9.11 12.06
C LEU A 118 0.41 -9.05 13.49
N THR A 119 0.72 -7.97 14.20
CA THR A 119 0.29 -7.76 15.59
C THR A 119 0.34 -6.28 15.97
N THR A 120 -0.27 -5.92 17.10
CA THR A 120 -0.28 -4.56 17.69
C THR A 120 -0.07 -4.66 19.20
N ILE A 121 0.15 -3.52 19.89
CA ILE A 121 0.23 -3.51 21.36
C ILE A 121 -1.04 -4.10 21.97
N ALA A 122 -2.22 -3.63 21.53
CA ALA A 122 -3.50 -4.11 22.05
C ALA A 122 -3.72 -5.62 21.90
N LEU A 123 -3.18 -6.24 20.84
CA LEU A 123 -3.26 -7.68 20.66
C LEU A 123 -2.27 -8.41 21.57
N ARG A 124 -1.03 -7.93 21.67
CA ARG A 124 -0.02 -8.50 22.58
C ARG A 124 -0.44 -8.43 24.04
N ASP A 125 -1.04 -7.32 24.48
CA ASP A 125 -1.55 -7.15 25.85
C ASP A 125 -2.67 -8.15 26.17
N LYS A 126 -3.50 -8.47 25.17
CA LYS A 126 -4.52 -9.51 25.25
C LYS A 126 -3.97 -10.93 24.99
N LYS A 127 -2.64 -11.08 24.87
CA LYS A 127 -1.95 -12.34 24.54
C LYS A 127 -2.48 -13.01 23.28
N ILE A 128 -3.02 -12.23 22.36
CA ILE A 128 -3.45 -12.70 21.05
C ILE A 128 -2.20 -12.84 20.19
N MET A 129 -1.97 -14.07 19.71
CA MET A 129 -0.83 -14.40 18.87
C MET A 129 -0.90 -13.62 17.54
N PRO A 130 0.26 -13.31 16.93
CA PRO A 130 0.31 -12.66 15.63
C PRO A 130 -0.47 -13.46 14.57
N PHE A 131 -1.06 -12.76 13.60
CA PHE A 131 -1.90 -13.35 12.56
C PHE A 131 -1.27 -13.21 11.17
N VAL A 132 -1.69 -14.10 10.27
CA VAL A 132 -1.50 -14.02 8.84
C VAL A 132 -2.72 -13.34 8.24
N LEU A 133 -2.50 -12.40 7.33
CA LEU A 133 -3.54 -11.68 6.59
C LEU A 133 -3.48 -12.06 5.11
N SER A 134 -4.64 -12.24 4.50
CA SER A 134 -4.83 -12.21 3.05
C SER A 134 -5.96 -11.24 2.74
N ALA A 135 -5.68 -10.18 2.01
CA ALA A 135 -6.62 -9.12 1.68
C ALA A 135 -6.63 -8.84 0.18
N THR A 136 -7.82 -8.81 -0.40
CA THR A 136 -8.03 -8.46 -1.80
C THR A 136 -9.14 -7.44 -1.93
N GLY A 137 -9.12 -6.68 -3.01
CA GLY A 137 -10.19 -5.75 -3.29
C GLY A 137 -9.97 -4.99 -4.58
N LYS A 138 -10.95 -4.15 -4.90
CA LYS A 138 -10.96 -3.32 -6.09
C LYS A 138 -11.84 -2.09 -5.90
N THR A 139 -11.74 -1.12 -6.78
CA THR A 139 -12.71 -0.03 -6.85
C THR A 139 -13.93 -0.48 -7.65
N VAL A 140 -15.13 -0.25 -7.11
CA VAL A 140 -16.43 -0.38 -7.80
C VAL A 140 -17.24 0.87 -7.49
N ASP A 141 -17.65 1.62 -8.50
CA ASP A 141 -18.49 2.82 -8.35
C ASP A 141 -17.96 3.83 -7.30
N LYS A 142 -16.64 4.06 -7.29
CA LYS A 142 -15.90 4.93 -6.35
C LYS A 142 -15.83 4.40 -4.90
N ASN A 143 -16.28 3.18 -4.65
CA ASN A 143 -16.08 2.49 -3.38
C ASN A 143 -14.91 1.51 -3.50
N LEU A 144 -14.00 1.55 -2.53
CA LEU A 144 -12.94 0.55 -2.41
C LEU A 144 -13.51 -0.67 -1.69
N THR A 145 -13.61 -1.81 -2.37
CA THR A 145 -14.06 -3.06 -1.74
C THR A 145 -12.92 -3.68 -0.93
N LEU A 146 -13.29 -4.44 0.10
CA LEU A 146 -12.38 -5.22 0.93
C LEU A 146 -12.93 -6.64 1.09
N ASN A 147 -12.07 -7.62 0.86
CA ASN A 147 -12.24 -9.01 1.28
C ASN A 147 -10.96 -9.46 1.98
N ALA A 148 -11.00 -9.59 3.29
CA ALA A 148 -9.86 -9.95 4.12
C ALA A 148 -10.13 -11.22 4.92
N ASN A 149 -9.13 -12.10 4.99
CA ASN A 149 -9.08 -13.25 5.88
C ASN A 149 -7.88 -13.08 6.81
N LEU A 150 -8.12 -13.24 8.09
CA LEU A 150 -7.12 -13.18 9.15
C LEU A 150 -7.11 -14.53 9.85
N THR A 151 -5.94 -15.15 9.93
CA THR A 151 -5.76 -16.46 10.54
C THR A 151 -4.64 -16.40 11.57
N GLY A 152 -4.93 -16.87 12.78
CA GLY A 152 -3.97 -17.03 13.87
C GLY A 152 -4.21 -18.36 14.58
N GLU A 153 -3.48 -18.62 15.67
CA GLU A 153 -3.65 -19.85 16.45
C GLU A 153 -5.08 -19.96 17.01
N GLY A 154 -5.89 -20.84 16.41
CA GLY A 154 -7.28 -21.06 16.80
C GLY A 154 -8.24 -19.90 16.50
N LEU A 155 -7.78 -18.87 15.76
CA LEU A 155 -8.56 -17.68 15.40
C LEU A 155 -8.71 -17.57 13.88
N HIS A 156 -9.93 -17.43 13.39
CA HIS A 156 -10.20 -17.13 11.98
C HIS A 156 -11.22 -16.01 11.82
N ALA A 157 -10.77 -14.80 11.49
CA ALA A 157 -11.68 -13.69 11.18
C ALA A 157 -11.76 -13.46 9.67
N GLN A 158 -12.94 -13.09 9.20
CA GLN A 158 -13.15 -12.60 7.85
C GLN A 158 -13.76 -11.21 7.93
N ALA A 159 -13.24 -10.27 7.15
CA ALA A 159 -13.81 -8.95 7.02
C ALA A 159 -14.14 -8.68 5.55
N GLN A 160 -15.37 -8.27 5.28
CA GLN A 160 -15.85 -7.94 3.94
C GLN A 160 -16.60 -6.62 3.97
N GLY A 161 -16.48 -5.81 2.92
CA GLY A 161 -17.22 -4.56 2.85
C GLY A 161 -16.59 -3.55 1.90
N GLY A 162 -16.77 -2.27 2.20
CA GLY A 162 -16.21 -1.21 1.39
C GLY A 162 -16.01 0.12 2.11
N VAL A 163 -15.16 0.95 1.51
CA VAL A 163 -14.88 2.32 1.93
C VAL A 163 -15.32 3.27 0.82
N SER A 164 -16.23 4.19 1.13
CA SER A 164 -16.58 5.28 0.23
C SER A 164 -15.49 6.34 0.27
N LEU A 165 -14.78 6.50 -0.86
CA LEU A 165 -13.61 7.38 -0.95
C LEU A 165 -13.98 8.88 -0.93
N ASN A 166 -15.26 9.20 -1.18
CA ASN A 166 -15.74 10.60 -1.19
C ASN A 166 -16.44 10.99 0.11
N GLU A 167 -17.10 10.03 0.76
CA GLU A 167 -17.93 10.27 1.94
C GLU A 167 -17.21 9.90 3.24
N ASN A 168 -15.98 9.38 3.14
CA ASN A 168 -15.20 8.81 4.25
C ASN A 168 -16.02 7.82 5.10
N LYS A 169 -16.95 7.12 4.46
CA LYS A 169 -17.83 6.16 5.12
C LYS A 169 -17.21 4.77 5.02
N LEU A 170 -17.13 4.10 6.17
CA LEU A 170 -16.69 2.73 6.30
C LEU A 170 -17.91 1.83 6.54
N ASP A 171 -18.07 0.82 5.69
CA ASP A 171 -19.07 -0.24 5.88
C ASP A 171 -18.34 -1.59 5.86
N LEU A 172 -18.19 -2.20 7.02
CA LEU A 172 -17.48 -3.46 7.19
C LEU A 172 -18.34 -4.46 7.95
N HIS A 173 -18.51 -5.63 7.37
CA HIS A 173 -19.01 -6.80 8.04
C HIS A 173 -17.83 -7.68 8.48
N ILE A 174 -17.77 -7.99 9.77
CA ILE A 174 -16.74 -8.85 10.35
C ILE A 174 -17.40 -10.13 10.85
N ASN A 175 -16.98 -11.26 10.29
CA ASN A 175 -17.38 -12.58 10.72
C ASN A 175 -16.20 -13.22 11.47
N LEU A 176 -16.39 -13.48 12.75
CA LEU A 176 -15.40 -14.17 13.57
C LEU A 176 -15.77 -15.65 13.68
N ARG A 177 -14.90 -16.51 13.18
CA ARG A 177 -15.02 -17.97 13.25
C ARG A 177 -13.86 -18.49 14.08
N ASP A 178 -14.15 -19.43 14.97
CA ASP A 178 -13.17 -20.02 15.86
C ASP A 178 -12.50 -18.96 16.76
N PHE A 179 -12.85 -18.97 18.03
CA PHE A 179 -12.19 -18.13 19.03
C PHE A 179 -11.66 -19.05 20.11
N PRO A 180 -10.34 -19.06 20.40
CA PRO A 180 -9.82 -19.92 21.43
C PRO A 180 -10.41 -19.44 22.77
N ALA A 181 -11.28 -20.26 23.36
CA ALA A 181 -11.79 -20.06 24.70
C ALA A 181 -10.68 -20.38 25.72
N ARG A 182 -9.68 -19.50 25.81
CA ARG A 182 -8.74 -19.49 26.93
C ARG A 182 -8.86 -18.13 27.60
N LEU A 183 -9.79 -18.05 28.54
CA LEU A 183 -9.83 -17.04 29.60
C LEU A 183 -9.05 -17.55 30.79
#